data_AF-A0A2W7ATV7-F1
#
_entry.id   AF-A0A2W7ATV7-F1
#
_cell.length_a   1.000
_cell.length_b   1.000
_cell.length_c   1.000
_cell.angle_alpha   90.00
_cell.angle_beta   90.00
_cell.angle_gamma   90.00
#
_symmetry.space_group_name_H-M   'P 1'
#
loop_
_entity.id
_entity.type
_entity.pdbx_description
1 polymer ?
#
loop_
_entity_poly.entity_id
_entity_poly.type
_entity_poly.pdbx_seq_one_letter_code
_entity_poly.pdbx_strand_id
1 'polypeptide(L)'
;MARLHEGDVMKLKLREISRIILIGFLSSSVAACQGSNLGSSLEVALAPASPSSPEQIREKPPQPTPLATSPITSNPTANPEPKPTNSPASSVNFINSDRFSAQLKALALQSLLKEPITERNLLKELFYINFTNSQPQYDQFIDLDTAPAPLKAWIRDLNKLGTIAPKTGQEFKPNILVARREYARWLLETNNRLYKKQPSRQIRLAQPTDSVSFPDIPQSHPDFAIIQGLANAGLIGGTGEPFRPNDPLLREELVQWKIPLDLRQPLPNATLETVRQSWGFKDSDRISEKALSAIYADAQLRDISNIRRSFGFTTLLQPQKPVTRAEAAASLWYFGTAVDGTSVSKVLETE
;
A
#
# COMPACT_ATOMS: atom_id res chain seq x y z
N MET A 1 76.52 5.14 -14.22
CA MET A 1 77.01 3.88 -13.64
C MET A 1 76.21 3.58 -12.37
N ALA A 2 76.04 2.28 -12.05
CA ALA A 2 75.86 1.71 -10.69
C ALA A 2 74.79 2.24 -9.69
N ARG A 3 73.78 1.37 -9.47
CA ARG A 3 73.20 0.94 -8.17
C ARG A 3 72.22 1.87 -7.40
N LEU A 4 71.61 1.25 -6.38
CA LEU A 4 70.45 1.65 -5.57
C LEU A 4 69.10 1.53 -6.32
N HIS A 5 67.99 1.06 -5.74
CA HIS A 5 67.84 0.35 -4.46
C HIS A 5 66.80 -0.79 -4.54
N GLU A 6 67.03 -1.79 -3.70
CA GLU A 6 66.23 -2.98 -3.40
C GLU A 6 64.76 -2.66 -2.99
N GLY A 7 63.77 -3.32 -3.60
CA GLY A 7 62.34 -3.02 -3.30
C GLY A 7 61.23 -3.89 -3.91
N ASP A 8 61.51 -5.01 -4.62
CA ASP A 8 60.50 -5.73 -5.42
C ASP A 8 60.41 -7.25 -5.16
N VAL A 9 60.78 -7.70 -3.96
CA VAL A 9 60.81 -9.13 -3.60
C VAL A 9 59.44 -9.68 -3.14
N MET A 10 58.46 -8.81 -2.87
CA MET A 10 57.21 -9.19 -2.18
C MET A 10 55.93 -9.16 -3.05
N LYS A 11 56.03 -9.08 -4.39
CA LYS A 11 54.88 -9.15 -5.31
C LYS A 11 54.78 -10.44 -6.15
N LEU A 12 55.78 -11.32 -6.07
CA LEU A 12 55.90 -12.49 -6.97
C LEU A 12 55.33 -13.81 -6.40
N LYS A 13 54.41 -13.78 -5.43
CA LYS A 13 53.93 -15.00 -4.73
C LYS A 13 52.41 -15.14 -4.55
N LEU A 14 51.60 -14.51 -5.41
CA LEU A 14 50.13 -14.63 -5.39
C LEU A 14 49.51 -14.76 -6.80
N ARG A 15 50.21 -15.41 -7.73
CA ARG A 15 49.74 -15.55 -9.13
C ARG A 15 50.01 -16.90 -9.81
N GLU A 16 50.31 -17.93 -9.03
CA GLU A 16 50.65 -19.29 -9.51
C GLU A 16 49.89 -20.40 -8.75
N ILE A 17 48.56 -20.25 -8.63
CA ILE A 17 47.66 -21.35 -8.21
C ILE A 17 46.42 -21.33 -9.11
N SER A 18 46.57 -21.84 -10.34
CA SER A 18 45.44 -22.07 -11.26
C SER A 18 45.80 -23.06 -12.36
N ARG A 19 44.93 -24.08 -12.51
CA ARG A 19 44.86 -25.14 -13.56
C ARG A 19 45.67 -26.42 -13.31
N ILE A 20 45.17 -27.52 -13.91
CA ILE A 20 45.72 -28.89 -13.97
C ILE A 20 45.57 -29.60 -12.58
N ILE A 21 44.95 -30.79 -12.42
CA ILE A 21 44.71 -31.96 -13.29
C ILE A 21 43.19 -32.28 -13.47
N LEU A 22 42.85 -33.08 -14.48
CA LEU A 22 41.51 -33.62 -14.83
C LEU A 22 41.53 -35.18 -14.80
N ILE A 23 40.35 -35.81 -14.86
CA ILE A 23 40.09 -37.28 -14.97
C ILE A 23 40.16 -38.02 -13.60
N GLY A 24 39.21 -38.86 -13.20
CA GLY A 24 37.89 -39.19 -13.76
C GLY A 24 37.58 -40.69 -13.74
N PHE A 25 36.58 -41.13 -12.98
CA PHE A 25 36.09 -42.52 -12.97
C PHE A 25 34.60 -42.63 -12.65
N LEU A 26 33.90 -43.57 -13.31
CA LEU A 26 32.54 -44.01 -12.99
C LEU A 26 32.59 -45.14 -11.95
N SER A 27 31.63 -45.19 -11.00
CA SER A 27 30.85 -46.40 -10.69
C SER A 27 29.80 -46.20 -9.58
N SER A 28 28.70 -46.93 -9.75
CA SER A 28 27.46 -46.99 -8.96
C SER A 28 27.59 -47.40 -7.48
N SER A 29 26.63 -46.97 -6.65
CA SER A 29 25.90 -47.82 -5.67
C SER A 29 24.67 -47.10 -5.10
N VAL A 30 23.71 -47.87 -4.54
CA VAL A 30 22.37 -47.40 -4.09
C VAL A 30 22.01 -47.99 -2.72
N ALA A 31 21.29 -47.22 -1.89
CA ALA A 31 20.77 -47.57 -0.56
C ALA A 31 21.84 -47.76 0.55
N ALA A 32 21.54 -47.62 1.85
CA ALA A 32 20.24 -47.67 2.52
C ALA A 32 20.08 -46.78 3.78
N CYS A 33 18.81 -46.55 4.13
CA CYS A 33 18.20 -46.29 5.45
C CYS A 33 19.06 -45.82 6.66
N GLN A 34 18.66 -44.69 7.26
CA GLN A 34 17.83 -44.72 8.48
C GLN A 34 17.24 -43.35 8.85
N GLY A 35 16.01 -43.36 9.37
CA GLY A 35 15.29 -42.19 9.92
C GLY A 35 14.09 -42.68 10.73
N SER A 36 14.07 -42.41 12.04
CA SER A 36 13.21 -43.15 12.99
C SER A 36 11.86 -42.49 13.24
N ASN A 37 10.81 -43.31 13.40
CA ASN A 37 9.47 -42.88 13.78
C ASN A 37 9.32 -42.69 15.30
N LEU A 38 8.73 -41.56 15.71
CA LEU A 38 7.94 -41.37 16.93
C LEU A 38 6.90 -40.26 16.63
N GLY A 39 5.59 -40.41 16.85
CA GLY A 39 4.80 -41.59 17.17
C GLY A 39 3.30 -41.22 17.16
N SER A 40 2.42 -42.09 16.68
CA SER A 40 0.99 -41.79 16.49
C SER A 40 0.06 -42.66 17.35
N SER A 41 -1.11 -42.12 17.70
CA SER A 41 -2.31 -42.80 18.22
C SER A 41 -3.47 -41.79 18.26
N LEU A 42 -4.75 -42.15 18.06
CA LEU A 42 -5.35 -43.47 17.86
C LEU A 42 -6.13 -43.55 16.53
N GLU A 43 -6.18 -44.74 15.91
CA GLU A 43 -7.22 -45.14 14.94
C GLU A 43 -7.45 -46.66 15.03
N VAL A 44 -8.68 -47.08 15.37
CA VAL A 44 -9.25 -48.45 15.34
C VAL A 44 -10.79 -48.24 15.40
N ALA A 45 -11.69 -48.78 14.57
CA ALA A 45 -11.64 -49.52 13.31
C ALA A 45 -12.95 -49.20 12.50
N LEU A 46 -13.46 -49.89 11.48
CA LEU A 46 -13.18 -51.19 10.81
C LEU A 46 -13.71 -51.11 9.35
N ALA A 47 -13.57 -52.18 8.56
CA ALA A 47 -14.06 -52.32 7.16
C ALA A 47 -14.38 -53.81 6.87
N PRO A 48 -14.59 -54.29 5.61
CA PRO A 48 -15.16 -53.70 4.38
C PRO A 48 -16.30 -54.57 3.78
N ALA A 49 -16.97 -54.13 2.69
CA ALA A 49 -17.53 -55.04 1.64
C ALA A 49 -17.99 -54.31 0.36
N SER A 50 -17.64 -54.88 -0.81
CA SER A 50 -18.26 -54.68 -2.14
C SER A 50 -18.28 -56.06 -2.84
N PRO A 51 -19.24 -56.39 -3.73
CA PRO A 51 -19.28 -55.96 -5.14
C PRO A 51 -20.74 -55.63 -5.60
N SER A 52 -21.16 -55.46 -6.87
CA SER A 52 -20.58 -55.76 -8.20
C SER A 52 -21.25 -54.93 -9.31
N SER A 53 -20.67 -54.92 -10.52
CA SER A 53 -21.34 -54.59 -11.80
C SER A 53 -21.01 -55.68 -12.84
N PRO A 54 -21.80 -55.85 -13.92
CA PRO A 54 -21.31 -55.37 -15.22
C PRO A 54 -22.41 -54.94 -16.22
N GLU A 55 -22.03 -54.22 -17.29
CA GLU A 55 -22.06 -54.69 -18.70
C GLU A 55 -21.24 -53.73 -19.59
N GLN A 56 -20.90 -54.10 -20.84
CA GLN A 56 -20.02 -53.37 -21.76
C GLN A 56 -20.55 -53.39 -23.20
N ILE A 57 -20.29 -52.32 -23.99
CA ILE A 57 -19.99 -52.40 -25.44
C ILE A 57 -18.83 -51.43 -25.76
N ARG A 58 -18.09 -51.71 -26.85
CA ARG A 58 -16.78 -51.14 -27.29
C ARG A 58 -16.99 -50.40 -28.65
N GLU A 59 -16.14 -49.51 -29.19
CA GLU A 59 -14.86 -49.77 -29.91
C GLU A 59 -14.09 -48.45 -30.28
N LYS A 60 -12.98 -48.54 -31.06
CA LYS A 60 -12.01 -47.45 -31.37
C LYS A 60 -11.52 -47.54 -32.87
N PRO A 61 -10.49 -46.81 -33.39
CA PRO A 61 -10.60 -46.08 -34.67
C PRO A 61 -9.56 -46.51 -35.74
N PRO A 62 -9.36 -45.70 -36.81
CA PRO A 62 -7.97 -45.34 -37.18
C PRO A 62 -7.76 -43.88 -37.66
N GLN A 63 -6.48 -43.51 -37.88
CA GLN A 63 -5.94 -42.22 -38.37
C GLN A 63 -4.63 -42.51 -39.16
N PRO A 64 -4.36 -41.91 -40.35
CA PRO A 64 -3.36 -40.82 -40.43
C PRO A 64 -3.55 -39.73 -41.54
N THR A 65 -2.73 -38.67 -41.41
CA THR A 65 -2.53 -37.42 -42.20
C THR A 65 -1.53 -37.61 -43.38
N PRO A 66 -0.93 -36.59 -44.11
CA PRO A 66 -1.12 -35.11 -44.19
C PRO A 66 -1.05 -34.49 -45.64
N LEU A 67 -1.18 -33.15 -45.80
CA LEU A 67 -0.17 -32.24 -46.47
C LEU A 67 -0.49 -30.71 -46.37
N ALA A 68 0.40 -29.85 -46.91
CA ALA A 68 0.43 -28.37 -46.82
C ALA A 68 -0.29 -27.65 -48.01
N THR A 69 -0.36 -26.31 -48.25
CA THR A 69 0.62 -25.19 -48.11
C THR A 69 -0.09 -23.80 -48.20
N SER A 70 0.60 -22.68 -47.90
CA SER A 70 0.15 -21.25 -48.10
C SER A 70 1.17 -20.46 -48.93
N PRO A 71 0.85 -19.33 -49.66
CA PRO A 71 0.73 -17.99 -49.02
C PRO A 71 -0.09 -16.84 -49.74
N ILE A 72 -0.46 -15.80 -48.97
CA ILE A 72 -0.43 -14.30 -49.21
C ILE A 72 -0.66 -13.76 -50.65
N THR A 73 -1.63 -12.86 -50.99
CA THR A 73 -1.75 -11.36 -50.80
C THR A 73 -3.17 -10.87 -51.30
N SER A 74 -3.66 -9.61 -51.51
CA SER A 74 -3.24 -8.18 -51.37
C SER A 74 -4.41 -7.14 -51.54
N ASN A 75 -4.46 -6.07 -50.72
CA ASN A 75 -4.87 -4.65 -50.98
C ASN A 75 -6.31 -4.21 -51.46
N PRO A 76 -6.68 -2.89 -51.36
CA PRO A 76 -8.05 -2.46 -50.99
C PRO A 76 -8.80 -1.49 -51.94
N THR A 77 -10.06 -1.12 -51.58
CA THR A 77 -10.84 0.07 -52.03
C THR A 77 -11.80 0.53 -50.89
N ALA A 78 -12.38 1.74 -50.96
CA ALA A 78 -13.08 2.41 -49.83
C ALA A 78 -14.55 2.84 -50.08
N ASN A 79 -15.31 2.99 -48.98
CA ASN A 79 -16.51 3.82 -48.67
C ASN A 79 -17.72 3.88 -49.66
N PRO A 80 -18.97 4.01 -49.16
CA PRO A 80 -19.46 5.31 -48.68
C PRO A 80 -20.34 5.31 -47.40
N GLU A 81 -20.59 6.52 -46.89
CA GLU A 81 -21.40 6.90 -45.72
C GLU A 81 -22.92 6.90 -46.00
N PRO A 82 -23.77 6.71 -44.97
CA PRO A 82 -24.95 7.56 -44.83
C PRO A 82 -25.18 8.15 -43.43
N LYS A 83 -25.79 9.33 -43.40
CA LYS A 83 -26.12 10.14 -42.20
C LYS A 83 -27.62 9.94 -41.78
N PRO A 84 -28.15 10.67 -40.78
CA PRO A 84 -28.60 10.13 -39.50
C PRO A 84 -30.11 9.82 -39.41
N THR A 85 -30.51 8.98 -38.45
CA THR A 85 -31.91 8.73 -38.10
C THR A 85 -32.15 8.98 -36.60
N ASN A 86 -33.25 9.65 -36.27
CA ASN A 86 -33.57 10.10 -34.90
C ASN A 86 -34.01 8.95 -33.98
N SER A 87 -33.71 9.06 -32.69
CA SER A 87 -34.36 8.27 -31.62
C SER A 87 -35.38 9.12 -30.85
N PRO A 88 -36.51 8.55 -30.37
CA PRO A 88 -37.45 9.26 -29.52
C PRO A 88 -36.86 9.62 -28.15
N ALA A 89 -37.24 10.77 -27.60
CA ALA A 89 -36.84 11.19 -26.25
C ALA A 89 -37.78 10.62 -25.18
N SER A 90 -37.21 10.17 -24.06
CA SER A 90 -37.93 9.88 -22.82
C SER A 90 -37.27 10.67 -21.68
N SER A 91 -37.86 11.80 -21.32
CA SER A 91 -37.34 12.72 -20.30
C SER A 91 -37.67 12.24 -18.89
N VAL A 92 -36.66 11.73 -18.17
CA VAL A 92 -36.72 11.50 -16.72
C VAL A 92 -36.03 12.67 -16.01
N ASN A 93 -36.78 13.37 -15.16
CA ASN A 93 -36.30 14.56 -14.46
C ASN A 93 -35.27 14.20 -13.36
N PHE A 94 -33.97 14.40 -13.65
CA PHE A 94 -32.93 14.41 -12.63
C PHE A 94 -33.07 15.65 -11.74
N ILE A 95 -33.77 15.49 -10.62
CA ILE A 95 -34.00 16.56 -9.64
C ILE A 95 -33.48 16.13 -8.26
N ASN A 96 -32.47 16.87 -7.78
CA ASN A 96 -32.14 17.04 -6.35
C ASN A 96 -31.51 15.89 -5.55
N SER A 97 -30.63 15.06 -6.13
CA SER A 97 -29.62 14.34 -5.35
C SER A 97 -28.75 15.31 -4.53
N ASP A 98 -28.24 16.36 -5.18
CA ASP A 98 -27.35 17.35 -4.55
C ASP A 98 -28.04 18.21 -3.51
N ARG A 99 -29.32 18.58 -3.71
CA ARG A 99 -30.08 19.29 -2.65
C ARG A 99 -30.35 18.39 -1.46
N PHE A 100 -30.65 17.11 -1.62
CA PHE A 100 -30.80 16.20 -0.47
C PHE A 100 -29.47 16.02 0.28
N SER A 101 -28.36 15.88 -0.44
CA SER A 101 -27.00 15.88 0.12
C SER A 101 -26.69 17.19 0.86
N ALA A 102 -26.98 18.34 0.25
CA ALA A 102 -26.75 19.66 0.83
C ALA A 102 -27.68 19.95 2.03
N GLN A 103 -28.93 19.49 2.02
CA GLN A 103 -29.86 19.63 3.14
C GLN A 103 -29.48 18.71 4.30
N LEU A 104 -29.08 17.46 4.06
CA LEU A 104 -28.55 16.58 5.13
C LEU A 104 -27.24 17.13 5.71
N LYS A 105 -26.33 17.66 4.87
CA LYS A 105 -25.16 18.40 5.32
C LYS A 105 -25.53 19.65 6.11
N ALA A 106 -26.52 20.44 5.67
CA ALA A 106 -26.97 21.64 6.36
C ALA A 106 -27.67 21.35 7.68
N LEU A 107 -28.47 20.29 7.79
CA LEU A 107 -29.10 19.82 9.03
C LEU A 107 -28.05 19.32 10.03
N ALA A 108 -27.08 18.52 9.57
CA ALA A 108 -25.95 18.10 10.42
C ALA A 108 -25.10 19.31 10.87
N LEU A 109 -24.85 20.26 9.97
CA LEU A 109 -24.12 21.48 10.31
C LEU A 109 -24.93 22.39 11.24
N GLN A 110 -26.25 22.48 11.08
CA GLN A 110 -27.14 23.23 11.98
C GLN A 110 -27.26 22.59 13.38
N SER A 111 -27.15 21.26 13.50
CA SER A 111 -27.02 20.61 14.81
C SER A 111 -25.65 20.88 15.45
N LEU A 112 -24.58 21.01 14.65
CA LEU A 112 -23.23 21.35 15.12
C LEU A 112 -23.02 22.86 15.38
N LEU A 113 -23.81 23.74 14.76
CA LEU A 113 -23.69 25.20 14.87
C LEU A 113 -24.38 25.78 16.10
N LYS A 114 -24.89 24.94 17.01
CA LYS A 114 -25.57 25.35 18.23
C LYS A 114 -24.68 25.40 19.48
N GLU A 115 -23.45 24.90 19.38
CA GLU A 115 -22.46 24.91 20.47
C GLU A 115 -21.55 26.17 20.41
N PRO A 116 -21.00 26.62 21.55
CA PRO A 116 -20.36 27.93 21.66
C PRO A 116 -19.02 28.05 20.93
N ILE A 117 -18.71 29.30 20.55
CA ILE A 117 -17.56 29.70 19.72
C ILE A 117 -16.20 29.18 20.26
N THR A 118 -16.10 28.93 21.55
CA THR A 118 -14.93 28.37 22.27
C THR A 118 -14.33 27.14 21.59
N GLU A 119 -15.15 26.20 21.09
CA GLU A 119 -14.63 24.94 20.54
C GLU A 119 -13.86 25.11 19.21
N ARG A 120 -14.10 26.19 18.45
CA ARG A 120 -13.31 26.46 17.23
C ARG A 120 -11.85 26.79 17.53
N ASN A 121 -11.55 27.27 18.74
CA ASN A 121 -10.18 27.46 19.20
C ASN A 121 -9.57 26.13 19.69
N LEU A 122 -10.34 25.27 20.37
CA LEU A 122 -9.91 23.90 20.69
C LEU A 122 -9.57 23.08 19.45
N LEU A 123 -10.39 23.12 18.40
CA LEU A 123 -10.07 22.45 17.13
C LEU A 123 -8.82 23.03 16.46
N LYS A 124 -8.57 24.34 16.59
CA LYS A 124 -7.30 24.92 16.15
C LYS A 124 -6.15 24.38 16.99
N GLU A 125 -6.18 24.41 18.31
CA GLU A 125 -5.08 23.93 19.16
C GLU A 125 -4.81 22.42 19.04
N LEU A 126 -5.85 21.59 18.88
CA LEU A 126 -5.72 20.15 18.62
C LEU A 126 -4.98 19.83 17.30
N PHE A 127 -4.99 20.76 16.33
CA PHE A 127 -4.37 20.54 15.01
C PHE A 127 -3.22 21.52 14.69
N TYR A 128 -3.00 22.57 15.49
CA TYR A 128 -1.81 23.43 15.40
C TYR A 128 -0.61 22.73 16.02
N ILE A 129 0.52 22.77 15.32
CA ILE A 129 1.77 22.18 15.78
C ILE A 129 2.89 23.03 15.21
N ASN A 130 3.69 23.64 16.10
CA ASN A 130 4.69 24.63 15.72
C ASN A 130 6.07 23.97 15.64
N PHE A 131 6.42 23.42 14.47
CA PHE A 131 7.61 22.59 14.27
C PHE A 131 8.88 23.35 13.85
N THR A 132 8.98 24.64 14.15
CA THR A 132 10.21 25.44 13.94
C THR A 132 11.26 25.20 15.03
N ASN A 133 11.65 23.93 15.23
CA ASN A 133 12.90 23.49 15.87
C ASN A 133 12.94 21.95 15.90
N SER A 134 14.11 21.37 15.62
CA SER A 134 14.39 19.94 15.80
C SER A 134 14.17 19.54 17.26
N GLN A 135 13.01 18.96 17.57
CA GLN A 135 12.71 18.47 18.91
C GLN A 135 13.60 17.26 19.23
N PRO A 136 14.05 17.10 20.50
CA PRO A 136 14.83 15.94 20.88
C PRO A 136 14.04 14.65 20.63
N GLN A 137 14.68 13.66 20.02
CA GLN A 137 14.11 12.33 19.83
C GLN A 137 14.09 11.62 21.19
N TYR A 138 12.90 11.54 21.81
CA TYR A 138 12.71 10.83 23.08
C TYR A 138 12.74 9.31 22.87
N ASP A 139 13.44 8.56 23.73
CA ASP A 139 13.62 7.11 23.62
C ASP A 139 12.29 6.34 23.51
N GLN A 140 11.25 6.81 24.20
CA GLN A 140 9.89 6.30 24.07
C GLN A 140 8.86 7.39 24.42
N PHE A 141 7.68 7.31 23.77
CA PHE A 141 6.49 8.05 24.21
C PHE A 141 6.00 7.56 25.58
N ILE A 142 5.57 8.51 26.42
CA ILE A 142 5.19 8.24 27.82
C ILE A 142 3.77 7.67 27.99
N ASP A 143 2.90 7.83 26.99
CA ASP A 143 1.47 7.46 27.00
C ASP A 143 1.15 6.29 26.04
N LEU A 144 2.18 5.56 25.58
CA LEU A 144 2.05 4.45 24.64
C LEU A 144 1.28 3.25 25.23
N ASP A 145 1.16 3.17 26.55
CA ASP A 145 0.30 2.21 27.25
C ASP A 145 -1.19 2.43 26.95
N THR A 146 -1.61 3.67 26.64
CA THR A 146 -3.00 4.00 26.27
C THR A 146 -3.40 3.56 24.86
N ALA A 147 -2.44 3.20 24.00
CA ALA A 147 -2.71 2.74 22.62
C ALA A 147 -3.34 1.33 22.58
N PRO A 148 -4.07 0.97 21.51
CA PRO A 148 -4.55 -0.40 21.31
C PRO A 148 -3.38 -1.41 21.30
N ALA A 149 -3.47 -2.47 22.09
CA ALA A 149 -2.34 -3.35 22.38
C ALA A 149 -1.55 -3.90 21.15
N PRO A 150 -2.20 -4.34 20.05
CA PRO A 150 -1.48 -4.80 18.86
C PRO A 150 -0.61 -3.72 18.19
N LEU A 151 -0.99 -2.45 18.32
CA LEU A 151 -0.33 -1.33 17.62
C LEU A 151 0.90 -0.79 18.37
N LYS A 152 1.05 -1.14 19.66
CA LYS A 152 2.10 -0.60 20.55
C LYS A 152 3.52 -0.87 20.03
N ALA A 153 3.77 -2.06 19.49
CA ALA A 153 5.07 -2.41 18.92
C ALA A 153 5.41 -1.54 17.70
N TRP A 154 4.45 -1.40 16.77
CA TRP A 154 4.62 -0.63 15.54
C TRP A 154 4.86 0.85 15.78
N ILE A 155 4.16 1.45 16.76
CA ILE A 155 4.36 2.85 17.17
C ILE A 155 5.75 3.02 17.83
N ARG A 156 6.21 2.06 18.65
CA ARG A 156 7.57 2.08 19.23
C ARG A 156 8.64 2.02 18.14
N ASP A 157 8.47 1.16 17.13
CA ASP A 157 9.40 1.02 16.02
C ASP A 157 9.47 2.31 15.18
N LEU A 158 8.33 2.93 14.88
CA LEU A 158 8.27 4.21 14.14
C LEU A 158 8.88 5.40 14.92
N ASN A 159 8.79 5.39 16.26
CA ASN A 159 9.49 6.35 17.12
C ASN A 159 11.02 6.16 17.05
N LYS A 160 11.49 4.91 17.11
CA LYS A 160 12.92 4.59 16.93
C LYS A 160 13.43 5.00 15.53
N LEU A 161 12.62 4.79 14.49
CA LEU A 161 12.96 5.21 13.13
C LEU A 161 13.02 6.74 12.96
N GLY A 162 12.39 7.50 13.87
CA GLY A 162 12.37 8.96 13.88
C GLY A 162 11.39 9.57 12.87
N THR A 163 10.29 8.88 12.57
CA THR A 163 9.35 9.22 11.46
C THR A 163 7.92 9.52 11.90
N ILE A 164 7.65 9.37 13.19
CA ILE A 164 6.45 9.89 13.84
C ILE A 164 6.89 10.74 15.04
N ALA A 165 6.15 11.81 15.32
CA ALA A 165 6.49 12.81 16.34
C ALA A 165 5.46 12.81 17.48
N PRO A 166 5.84 13.22 18.71
CA PRO A 166 4.88 13.44 19.78
C PRO A 166 3.88 14.55 19.38
N LYS A 167 2.69 14.53 19.99
CA LYS A 167 1.69 15.58 19.79
C LYS A 167 1.94 16.78 20.70
N THR A 168 2.35 16.52 21.93
CA THR A 168 2.58 17.52 22.97
C THR A 168 3.61 16.98 23.96
N GLY A 169 4.70 17.70 24.21
CA GLY A 169 5.79 17.21 25.08
C GLY A 169 6.35 15.86 24.59
N GLN A 170 6.21 14.83 25.43
CA GLN A 170 6.61 13.44 25.13
C GLN A 170 5.41 12.51 24.83
N GLU A 171 4.19 13.05 24.76
CA GLU A 171 2.96 12.28 24.57
C GLU A 171 2.67 12.08 23.08
N PHE A 172 2.44 10.83 22.68
CA PHE A 172 2.01 10.49 21.33
C PHE A 172 0.51 10.71 21.09
N LYS A 173 -0.32 10.76 22.15
CA LYS A 173 -1.78 10.84 22.08
C LYS A 173 -2.36 9.82 21.07
N PRO A 174 -2.14 8.51 21.25
CA PRO A 174 -2.48 7.49 20.25
C PRO A 174 -3.94 7.51 19.79
N ASN A 175 -4.86 7.86 20.70
CA ASN A 175 -6.29 7.74 20.47
C ASN A 175 -6.98 9.02 19.98
N ILE A 176 -6.26 10.13 19.78
CA ILE A 176 -6.82 11.33 19.13
C ILE A 176 -6.73 11.22 17.60
N LEU A 177 -7.50 12.04 16.89
CA LEU A 177 -7.52 12.07 15.43
C LEU A 177 -6.21 12.59 14.84
N VAL A 178 -5.73 11.98 13.76
CA VAL A 178 -4.60 12.47 12.96
C VAL A 178 -5.09 13.55 11.98
N ALA A 179 -4.37 14.67 11.88
CA ALA A 179 -4.64 15.66 10.83
C ALA A 179 -4.06 15.21 9.48
N ARG A 180 -4.69 15.63 8.38
CA ARG A 180 -4.24 15.33 7.01
C ARG A 180 -2.77 15.72 6.76
N ARG A 181 -2.33 16.90 7.22
CA ARG A 181 -0.92 17.34 7.12
C ARG A 181 0.05 16.50 7.95
N GLU A 182 -0.43 15.97 9.07
CA GLU A 182 0.36 15.19 10.02
C GLU A 182 0.65 13.81 9.45
N TYR A 183 -0.37 13.15 8.87
CA TYR A 183 -0.18 11.91 8.12
C TYR A 183 0.61 12.11 6.82
N ALA A 184 0.39 13.19 6.07
CA ALA A 184 1.17 13.51 4.87
C ALA A 184 2.68 13.59 5.17
N ARG A 185 3.06 14.23 6.28
CA ARG A 185 4.45 14.24 6.77
C ARG A 185 4.97 12.84 7.05
N TRP A 186 4.30 12.09 7.92
CA TRP A 186 4.73 10.73 8.29
C TRP A 186 4.80 9.78 7.09
N LEU A 187 3.89 9.89 6.13
CA LEU A 187 3.84 9.09 4.90
C LEU A 187 5.09 9.30 4.04
N LEU A 188 5.44 10.57 3.78
CA LEU A 188 6.62 10.91 2.97
C LEU A 188 7.93 10.58 3.72
N GLU A 189 8.01 10.95 5.00
CA GLU A 189 9.20 10.73 5.83
C GLU A 189 9.47 9.24 6.03
N THR A 190 8.46 8.44 6.42
CA THR A 190 8.63 6.98 6.60
C THR A 190 9.03 6.31 5.28
N ASN A 191 8.36 6.63 4.18
CA ASN A 191 8.74 6.13 2.85
C ASN A 191 10.21 6.44 2.53
N ASN A 192 10.62 7.71 2.65
CA ASN A 192 11.95 8.14 2.26
C ASN A 192 13.04 7.61 3.20
N ARG A 193 12.70 7.35 4.47
CA ARG A 193 13.56 6.81 5.51
C ARG A 193 13.78 5.30 5.36
N LEU A 194 12.73 4.53 5.06
CA LEU A 194 12.83 3.10 4.74
C LEU A 194 13.60 2.87 3.44
N TYR A 195 13.33 3.68 2.41
CA TYR A 195 14.00 3.60 1.11
C TYR A 195 15.23 4.51 0.97
N LYS A 196 15.91 4.84 2.09
CA LYS A 196 17.14 5.67 2.12
C LYS A 196 18.25 5.18 1.18
N LYS A 197 18.33 3.85 0.95
CA LYS A 197 19.30 3.18 0.07
C LYS A 197 18.75 2.95 -1.37
N GLN A 198 17.56 3.46 -1.71
CA GLN A 198 16.87 3.26 -3.01
C GLN A 198 16.23 4.57 -3.54
N PRO A 199 17.00 5.48 -4.18
CA PRO A 199 16.52 6.81 -4.59
C PRO A 199 15.37 6.83 -5.61
N SER A 200 15.10 5.72 -6.30
CA SER A 200 13.95 5.52 -7.20
C SER A 200 12.63 5.24 -6.45
N ARG A 201 12.69 4.84 -5.18
CA ARG A 201 11.51 4.66 -4.31
C ARG A 201 11.22 5.86 -3.41
N GLN A 202 12.10 6.86 -3.38
CA GLN A 202 11.91 8.09 -2.60
C GLN A 202 11.04 9.12 -3.32
N ILE A 203 10.11 9.72 -2.58
CA ILE A 203 9.30 10.87 -3.02
C ILE A 203 10.16 12.14 -2.94
N ARG A 204 10.04 13.03 -3.92
CA ARG A 204 10.78 14.31 -3.91
C ARG A 204 9.96 15.38 -3.19
N LEU A 205 10.64 16.20 -2.39
CA LEU A 205 10.08 17.42 -1.82
C LEU A 205 9.89 18.45 -2.95
N ALA A 206 8.76 19.16 -2.92
CA ALA A 206 8.51 20.25 -3.84
C ALA A 206 9.51 21.40 -3.63
N GLN A 207 9.85 22.08 -4.72
CA GLN A 207 10.74 23.24 -4.70
C GLN A 207 9.93 24.54 -4.55
N PRO A 208 10.52 25.64 -4.05
CA PRO A 208 9.85 26.95 -3.97
C PRO A 208 9.41 27.53 -5.33
N THR A 209 9.83 26.92 -6.44
CA THR A 209 9.42 27.27 -7.82
C THR A 209 8.21 26.48 -8.33
N ASP A 210 7.75 25.47 -7.59
CA ASP A 210 6.71 24.55 -8.06
C ASP A 210 5.32 25.22 -8.05
N SER A 211 4.48 24.78 -9.00
CA SER A 211 3.09 25.24 -9.12
C SER A 211 2.23 24.75 -7.96
N VAL A 212 1.63 25.69 -7.23
CA VAL A 212 0.75 25.41 -6.10
C VAL A 212 -0.52 24.67 -6.59
N SER A 213 -0.72 23.44 -6.11
CA SER A 213 -1.88 22.61 -6.46
C SER A 213 -3.10 22.80 -5.55
N PHE A 214 -2.89 23.40 -4.37
CA PHE A 214 -3.91 23.59 -3.33
C PHE A 214 -3.94 25.05 -2.87
N PRO A 215 -5.07 25.79 -2.98
CA PRO A 215 -5.13 27.23 -2.68
C PRO A 215 -4.88 27.57 -1.20
N ASP A 216 -5.02 26.61 -0.29
CA ASP A 216 -4.78 26.75 1.15
C ASP A 216 -3.37 26.27 1.60
N ILE A 217 -2.53 25.80 0.66
CA ILE A 217 -1.12 25.43 0.90
C ILE A 217 -0.21 26.29 0.01
N PRO A 218 -0.08 27.61 0.28
CA PRO A 218 0.87 28.47 -0.43
C PRO A 218 2.31 28.04 -0.16
N GLN A 219 3.25 28.51 -0.98
CA GLN A 219 4.70 28.22 -0.87
C GLN A 219 5.31 28.58 0.51
N SER A 220 4.68 29.49 1.26
CA SER A 220 5.06 29.90 2.62
C SER A 220 4.47 29.02 3.75
N HIS A 221 3.59 28.06 3.43
CA HIS A 221 3.05 27.13 4.42
C HIS A 221 4.15 26.15 4.89
N PRO A 222 4.32 25.88 6.19
CA PRO A 222 5.44 25.07 6.70
C PRO A 222 5.47 23.64 6.11
N ASP A 223 4.31 23.09 5.76
CA ASP A 223 4.19 21.75 5.18
C ASP A 223 4.19 21.75 3.63
N PHE A 224 4.42 22.91 2.96
CA PHE A 224 4.35 23.03 1.49
C PHE A 224 5.24 22.02 0.77
N ALA A 225 6.53 21.95 1.12
CA ALA A 225 7.50 21.06 0.47
C ALA A 225 7.09 19.57 0.53
N ILE A 226 6.37 19.17 1.58
CA ILE A 226 5.88 17.80 1.79
C ILE A 226 4.57 17.57 1.02
N ILE A 227 3.56 18.43 1.24
CA ILE A 227 2.22 18.27 0.67
C ILE A 227 2.26 18.45 -0.85
N GLN A 228 2.95 19.48 -1.34
CA GLN A 228 3.13 19.67 -2.78
C GLN A 228 4.06 18.60 -3.38
N GLY A 229 5.03 18.07 -2.62
CA GLY A 229 5.87 16.94 -3.06
C GLY A 229 5.06 15.65 -3.30
N LEU A 230 4.11 15.34 -2.41
CA LEU A 230 3.16 14.24 -2.57
C LEU A 230 2.19 14.47 -3.75
N ALA A 231 1.73 15.71 -3.98
CA ALA A 231 0.87 16.05 -5.11
C ALA A 231 1.60 15.99 -6.45
N ASN A 232 2.85 16.47 -6.51
CA ASN A 232 3.75 16.32 -7.67
C ASN A 232 3.98 14.84 -8.03
N ALA A 233 3.96 13.95 -7.03
CA ALA A 233 4.05 12.50 -7.21
C ALA A 233 2.70 11.82 -7.54
N GLY A 234 1.60 12.57 -7.65
CA GLY A 234 0.26 12.05 -7.95
C GLY A 234 -0.39 11.25 -6.80
N LEU A 235 0.13 11.36 -5.58
CA LEU A 235 -0.28 10.53 -4.44
C LEU A 235 -1.47 11.09 -3.67
N ILE A 236 -1.67 12.41 -3.71
CA ILE A 236 -2.73 13.09 -2.96
C ILE A 236 -3.43 14.17 -3.80
N GLY A 237 -4.75 14.30 -3.59
CA GLY A 237 -5.54 15.45 -4.01
C GLY A 237 -6.12 15.42 -5.42
N GLY A 238 -6.52 16.60 -5.87
CA GLY A 238 -6.98 16.93 -7.23
C GLY A 238 -6.84 18.43 -7.38
N THR A 239 -6.21 18.89 -8.46
CA THR A 239 -5.73 20.27 -8.60
C THR A 239 -6.85 21.30 -8.55
N GLY A 240 -6.72 22.31 -7.69
CA GLY A 240 -7.66 23.42 -7.54
C GLY A 240 -8.60 23.33 -6.34
N GLU A 241 -8.80 22.14 -5.77
CA GLU A 241 -9.52 21.95 -4.50
C GLU A 241 -8.60 22.26 -3.29
N PRO A 242 -9.12 22.76 -2.16
CA PRO A 242 -8.32 22.95 -0.95
C PRO A 242 -7.88 21.62 -0.33
N PHE A 243 -6.63 21.53 0.12
CA PHE A 243 -6.08 20.35 0.78
C PHE A 243 -6.69 20.12 2.17
N ARG A 244 -7.05 21.19 2.87
CA ARG A 244 -7.55 21.22 4.26
C ARG A 244 -6.57 20.56 5.23
N PRO A 245 -5.42 21.20 5.51
CA PRO A 245 -4.30 20.57 6.22
C PRO A 245 -4.64 20.15 7.66
N ASN A 246 -5.61 20.83 8.29
CA ASN A 246 -6.03 20.59 9.67
C ASN A 246 -7.29 19.71 9.80
N ASP A 247 -7.97 19.36 8.70
CA ASP A 247 -9.11 18.44 8.78
C ASP A 247 -8.59 17.03 9.17
N PRO A 248 -9.36 16.22 9.92
CA PRO A 248 -9.00 14.85 10.22
C PRO A 248 -8.86 13.99 8.96
N LEU A 249 -7.87 13.10 8.93
CA LEU A 249 -7.73 12.11 7.85
C LEU A 249 -8.87 11.08 7.91
N LEU A 250 -9.49 10.76 6.78
CA LEU A 250 -10.53 9.73 6.69
C LEU A 250 -9.95 8.35 6.32
N ARG A 251 -10.65 7.27 6.71
CA ARG A 251 -10.18 5.89 6.49
C ARG A 251 -10.00 5.53 5.02
N GLU A 252 -10.84 6.05 4.13
CA GLU A 252 -10.66 5.86 2.69
C GLU A 252 -9.46 6.62 2.11
N GLU A 253 -9.14 7.80 2.67
CA GLU A 253 -8.03 8.65 2.24
C GLU A 253 -6.67 8.08 2.68
N LEU A 254 -6.60 7.53 3.89
CA LEU A 254 -5.42 6.79 4.37
C LEU A 254 -5.03 5.69 3.37
N VAL A 255 -6.00 4.90 2.92
CA VAL A 255 -5.78 3.80 1.98
C VAL A 255 -5.44 4.34 0.59
N GLN A 256 -6.14 5.37 0.14
CA GLN A 256 -5.88 6.05 -1.14
C GLN A 256 -4.43 6.54 -1.26
N TRP A 257 -3.90 7.22 -0.23
CA TRP A 257 -2.57 7.84 -0.29
C TRP A 257 -1.45 6.81 -0.07
N LYS A 258 -1.70 5.75 0.69
CA LYS A 258 -0.71 4.73 1.05
C LYS A 258 -0.50 3.68 -0.05
N ILE A 259 -1.58 3.17 -0.64
CA ILE A 259 -1.52 2.05 -1.59
C ILE A 259 -0.61 2.25 -2.82
N PRO A 260 -0.55 3.43 -3.47
CA PRO A 260 0.39 3.66 -4.57
C PRO A 260 1.87 3.48 -4.17
N LEU A 261 2.22 3.72 -2.90
CA LEU A 261 3.57 3.51 -2.36
C LEU A 261 3.86 2.05 -1.99
N ASP A 262 2.81 1.23 -1.81
CA ASP A 262 2.93 -0.22 -1.64
C ASP A 262 3.04 -0.95 -2.98
N LEU A 263 2.24 -0.56 -3.99
CA LEU A 263 2.25 -1.25 -5.29
C LEU A 263 3.31 -0.74 -6.26
N ARG A 264 3.68 0.55 -6.23
CA ARG A 264 4.63 1.18 -7.17
C ARG A 264 4.30 0.99 -8.65
N GLN A 265 3.02 0.74 -8.95
CA GLN A 265 2.46 0.47 -10.27
C GLN A 265 1.11 1.19 -10.38
N PRO A 266 0.57 1.42 -11.59
CA PRO A 266 -0.79 1.91 -11.77
C PRO A 266 -1.81 1.06 -11.00
N LEU A 267 -2.76 1.70 -10.31
CA LEU A 267 -3.78 0.96 -9.57
C LEU A 267 -4.74 0.26 -10.55
N PRO A 268 -5.22 -0.95 -10.23
CA PRO A 268 -6.24 -1.62 -11.03
C PRO A 268 -7.54 -0.81 -11.05
N ASN A 269 -8.22 -0.80 -12.21
CA ASN A 269 -9.59 -0.30 -12.30
C ASN A 269 -10.49 -1.10 -11.35
N ALA A 270 -11.36 -0.40 -10.61
CA ALA A 270 -12.28 -1.01 -9.66
C ALA A 270 -13.67 -0.39 -9.77
N THR A 271 -14.67 -1.16 -9.36
CA THR A 271 -16.05 -0.68 -9.21
C THR A 271 -16.51 -0.91 -7.77
N LEU A 272 -17.67 -0.36 -7.42
CA LEU A 272 -18.37 -0.71 -6.20
C LEU A 272 -18.47 -2.24 -6.00
N GLU A 273 -18.74 -2.98 -7.08
CA GLU A 273 -18.94 -4.42 -7.03
C GLU A 273 -17.63 -5.20 -6.83
N THR A 274 -16.52 -4.83 -7.49
CA THR A 274 -15.23 -5.51 -7.24
C THR A 274 -14.72 -5.29 -5.80
N VAL A 275 -15.06 -4.15 -5.19
CA VAL A 275 -14.81 -3.89 -3.77
C VAL A 275 -15.74 -4.73 -2.87
N ARG A 276 -17.05 -4.80 -3.16
CA ARG A 276 -17.99 -5.68 -2.43
C ARG A 276 -17.54 -7.13 -2.44
N GLN A 277 -17.12 -7.66 -3.60
CA GLN A 277 -16.64 -9.03 -3.75
C GLN A 277 -15.30 -9.29 -3.03
N SER A 278 -14.38 -8.32 -3.04
CA SER A 278 -13.03 -8.52 -2.46
C SER A 278 -12.97 -8.33 -0.95
N TRP A 279 -13.86 -7.53 -0.36
CA TRP A 279 -13.85 -7.18 1.06
C TRP A 279 -15.08 -7.64 1.86
N GLY A 280 -16.23 -7.83 1.21
CA GLY A 280 -17.48 -8.11 1.92
C GLY A 280 -17.99 -6.96 2.79
N PHE A 281 -17.52 -5.72 2.58
CA PHE A 281 -18.01 -4.56 3.34
C PHE A 281 -19.49 -4.31 3.04
N LYS A 282 -20.28 -4.11 4.11
CA LYS A 282 -21.72 -3.84 4.03
C LYS A 282 -22.02 -2.40 3.57
N ASP A 283 -21.04 -1.51 3.69
CA ASP A 283 -21.12 -0.07 3.41
C ASP A 283 -20.24 0.37 2.23
N SER A 284 -19.88 -0.53 1.31
CA SER A 284 -19.06 -0.20 0.12
C SER A 284 -19.66 0.91 -0.74
N ASP A 285 -20.99 1.05 -0.76
CA ASP A 285 -21.74 2.10 -1.47
C ASP A 285 -21.46 3.52 -0.93
N ARG A 286 -20.81 3.62 0.23
CA ARG A 286 -20.31 4.89 0.78
C ARG A 286 -18.88 5.23 0.36
N ILE A 287 -18.16 4.34 -0.32
CA ILE A 287 -16.77 4.59 -0.72
C ILE A 287 -16.74 5.58 -1.88
N SER A 288 -15.93 6.63 -1.79
CA SER A 288 -15.76 7.58 -2.89
C SER A 288 -15.10 6.92 -4.11
N GLU A 289 -15.51 7.34 -5.31
CA GLU A 289 -14.98 6.82 -6.59
C GLU A 289 -13.44 6.85 -6.63
N LYS A 290 -12.85 7.95 -6.12
CA LYS A 290 -11.41 8.18 -6.06
C LYS A 290 -10.66 7.19 -5.15
N ALA A 291 -11.36 6.47 -4.25
CA ALA A 291 -10.78 5.50 -3.33
C ALA A 291 -11.03 4.03 -3.72
N LEU A 292 -11.99 3.75 -4.63
CA LEU A 292 -12.36 2.39 -5.03
C LEU A 292 -11.16 1.54 -5.48
N SER A 293 -10.33 2.06 -6.38
CA SER A 293 -9.14 1.37 -6.89
C SER A 293 -8.08 1.08 -5.81
N ALA A 294 -7.90 1.99 -4.85
CA ALA A 294 -6.96 1.79 -3.75
C ALA A 294 -7.47 0.74 -2.75
N ILE A 295 -8.76 0.77 -2.42
CA ILE A 295 -9.38 -0.20 -1.50
C ILE A 295 -9.47 -1.59 -2.13
N TYR A 296 -9.78 -1.69 -3.43
CA TYR A 296 -9.73 -2.96 -4.19
C TYR A 296 -8.30 -3.53 -4.26
N ALA A 297 -7.30 -2.68 -4.44
CA ALA A 297 -5.88 -3.06 -4.41
C ALA A 297 -5.43 -3.55 -3.01
N ASP A 298 -5.86 -2.88 -1.93
CA ASP A 298 -5.52 -3.28 -0.55
C ASP A 298 -6.03 -4.69 -0.19
N ALA A 299 -7.13 -5.14 -0.80
CA ALA A 299 -7.59 -6.52 -0.65
C ALA A 299 -6.58 -7.55 -1.21
N GLN A 300 -5.87 -7.19 -2.29
CA GLN A 300 -4.91 -8.09 -2.95
C GLN A 300 -3.58 -8.19 -2.19
N LEU A 301 -3.30 -7.25 -1.28
CA LEU A 301 -2.21 -7.32 -0.31
C LEU A 301 -2.46 -8.34 0.82
N ARG A 302 -3.66 -8.95 0.91
CA ARG A 302 -4.01 -10.00 1.88
C ARG A 302 -3.60 -9.61 3.31
N ASP A 303 -2.70 -10.34 3.96
CA ASP A 303 -2.34 -10.12 5.37
C ASP A 303 -1.46 -8.89 5.61
N ILE A 304 -0.82 -8.35 4.56
CA ILE A 304 -0.09 -7.07 4.64
C ILE A 304 -0.95 -5.84 4.26
N SER A 305 -2.26 -6.03 4.05
CA SER A 305 -3.27 -4.97 3.90
C SER A 305 -3.15 -3.86 4.94
N ASN A 306 -3.23 -2.61 4.49
CA ASN A 306 -3.29 -1.43 5.32
C ASN A 306 -4.61 -1.36 6.11
N ILE A 307 -5.73 -1.79 5.55
CA ILE A 307 -7.03 -1.85 6.25
C ILE A 307 -6.93 -2.82 7.44
N ARG A 308 -6.43 -4.05 7.22
CA ARG A 308 -6.31 -5.07 8.29
C ARG A 308 -5.31 -4.65 9.36
N ARG A 309 -4.17 -4.09 8.95
CA ARG A 309 -3.11 -3.59 9.84
C ARG A 309 -3.60 -2.42 10.70
N SER A 310 -4.23 -1.42 10.08
CA SER A 310 -4.64 -0.20 10.79
C SER A 310 -5.88 -0.43 11.64
N PHE A 311 -6.84 -1.22 11.15
CA PHE A 311 -8.21 -1.25 11.69
C PHE A 311 -8.70 -2.63 12.17
N GLY A 312 -7.88 -3.67 12.05
CA GLY A 312 -8.24 -5.04 12.38
C GLY A 312 -9.25 -5.68 11.40
N PHE A 313 -9.95 -6.71 11.88
CA PHE A 313 -11.06 -7.31 11.14
C PHE A 313 -12.30 -6.40 11.18
N THR A 314 -12.88 -6.11 10.01
CA THR A 314 -14.16 -5.40 9.92
C THR A 314 -15.00 -5.85 8.72
N THR A 315 -16.33 -5.78 8.86
CA THR A 315 -17.31 -5.90 7.76
C THR A 315 -17.99 -4.55 7.43
N LEU A 316 -17.50 -3.47 8.03
CA LEU A 316 -17.86 -2.07 7.74
C LEU A 316 -16.57 -1.27 7.61
N LEU A 317 -16.28 -0.73 6.43
CA LEU A 317 -15.07 0.08 6.26
C LEU A 317 -15.19 1.40 7.02
N GLN A 318 -16.41 1.96 7.09
CA GLN A 318 -16.70 3.30 7.57
C GLN A 318 -15.82 4.35 6.86
N PRO A 319 -15.92 4.49 5.52
CA PRO A 319 -14.93 5.23 4.72
C PRO A 319 -14.71 6.68 5.17
N GLN A 320 -15.77 7.41 5.54
CA GLN A 320 -15.70 8.77 6.10
C GLN A 320 -15.51 8.85 7.62
N LYS A 321 -15.17 7.76 8.32
CA LYS A 321 -14.80 7.84 9.74
C LYS A 321 -13.36 8.38 9.85
N PRO A 322 -13.10 9.37 10.71
CA PRO A 322 -11.75 9.84 10.99
C PRO A 322 -10.82 8.76 11.57
N VAL A 323 -9.53 8.87 11.28
CA VAL A 323 -8.46 7.96 11.70
C VAL A 323 -7.75 8.50 12.95
N THR A 324 -7.47 7.64 13.93
CA THR A 324 -6.63 7.98 15.09
C THR A 324 -5.13 7.95 14.79
N ARG A 325 -4.31 8.65 15.56
CA ARG A 325 -2.84 8.66 15.41
C ARG A 325 -2.23 7.26 15.50
N ALA A 326 -2.79 6.35 16.31
CA ALA A 326 -2.35 4.95 16.39
C ALA A 326 -2.72 4.14 15.14
N GLU A 327 -3.96 4.22 14.64
CA GLU A 327 -4.37 3.58 13.38
C GLU A 327 -3.53 4.11 12.19
N ALA A 328 -3.26 5.42 12.16
CA ALA A 328 -2.47 6.07 11.13
C ALA A 328 -1.00 5.66 11.15
N ALA A 329 -0.37 5.59 12.34
CA ALA A 329 0.99 5.09 12.47
C ALA A 329 1.08 3.60 12.07
N ALA A 330 0.08 2.78 12.43
CA ALA A 330 0.05 1.37 12.09
C ALA A 330 0.16 1.12 10.58
N SER A 331 -0.51 1.91 9.73
CA SER A 331 -0.42 1.79 8.26
C SER A 331 1.01 1.93 7.72
N LEU A 332 1.86 2.71 8.39
CA LEU A 332 3.21 3.08 7.96
C LEU A 332 4.28 2.07 8.39
N TRP A 333 3.96 1.09 9.24
CA TRP A 333 4.95 0.12 9.72
C TRP A 333 5.49 -0.83 8.63
N TYR A 334 4.82 -0.92 7.48
CA TYR A 334 5.25 -1.72 6.34
C TYR A 334 4.98 -0.98 5.04
N PHE A 335 5.91 -1.06 4.10
CA PHE A 335 5.76 -0.56 2.72
C PHE A 335 6.13 -1.62 1.70
N GLY A 336 5.32 -1.76 0.65
CA GLY A 336 5.59 -2.64 -0.50
C GLY A 336 4.66 -3.86 -0.61
N THR A 337 4.99 -4.77 -1.51
CA THR A 337 4.31 -6.07 -1.66
C THR A 337 4.99 -7.17 -0.83
N ALA A 338 4.39 -8.35 -0.74
CA ALA A 338 4.99 -9.51 -0.07
C ALA A 338 6.31 -10.00 -0.72
N VAL A 339 6.63 -9.54 -1.95
CA VAL A 339 7.85 -9.91 -2.68
C VAL A 339 8.97 -8.88 -2.48
N ASP A 340 8.64 -7.59 -2.46
CA ASP A 340 9.62 -6.49 -2.52
C ASP A 340 9.57 -5.50 -1.34
N GLY A 341 8.69 -5.76 -0.37
CA GLY A 341 8.41 -4.87 0.75
C GLY A 341 9.41 -4.93 1.92
N THR A 342 9.23 -3.98 2.83
CA THR A 342 10.01 -3.86 4.06
C THR A 342 9.15 -3.37 5.22
N SER A 343 9.36 -3.95 6.40
CA SER A 343 8.88 -3.38 7.67
C SER A 343 9.86 -2.30 8.17
N VAL A 344 9.39 -1.54 9.16
CA VAL A 344 10.26 -0.67 9.97
C VAL A 344 11.27 -1.49 10.78
N SER A 345 10.84 -2.62 11.38
CA SER A 345 11.74 -3.49 12.16
C SER A 345 12.94 -3.95 11.33
N LYS A 346 12.69 -4.47 10.12
CA LYS A 346 13.71 -4.93 9.17
C LYS A 346 14.71 -3.84 8.76
N VAL A 347 14.31 -2.57 8.81
CA VAL A 347 15.23 -1.45 8.56
C VAL A 347 16.06 -1.18 9.82
N LEU A 348 15.44 -1.08 11.00
CA LEU A 348 16.13 -0.89 12.29
C LEU A 348 17.10 -2.04 12.64
N GLU A 349 16.84 -3.26 12.15
CA GLU A 349 17.71 -4.44 12.25
C GLU A 349 18.98 -4.34 11.35
N THR A 350 19.13 -3.29 10.52
CA THR A 350 20.18 -3.16 9.48
C THR A 350 20.87 -1.78 9.43
N GLU A 351 20.91 -1.09 10.57
CA GLU A 351 21.49 0.26 10.76
C GLU A 351 22.69 0.30 11.70
#